data_AF-A0A931EI03-F1
#
_entry.id   AF-A0A931EI03-F1
#
_cell.length_a   1.000
_cell.length_b   1.000
_cell.length_c   1.000
_cell.angle_alpha   90.00
_cell.angle_beta   90.00
_cell.angle_gamma   90.00
#
_symmetry.space_group_name_H-M   'P 1'
#
loop_
_entity.id
_entity.type
_entity.pdbx_description
1 polymer ?
#
loop_
_entity_poly.entity_id
_entity_poly.type
_entity_poly.pdbx_seq_one_letter_code
_entity_poly.pdbx_strand_id
1 'polypeptide(L)'
;MNKLIVAAASFLVFSCLSFAEAQTTVPDPGLLSGDWSVKHAKSLNAESRDAVWKFVNNLWGNSDLSPPNGKLCDFQFADLRHSGELSLVIGDDYGGTAECNNVDIFDKSGTGFEYYWFSQTGPSYYDEIDDLARDGNQELVVDRPFDSGGIDHCTATWPAIYAWTGTGYSDVSSNFKSYYEEQLASLQKEIATAEAQDQAGNGAVPQSRQSAAESPALASPQVKNGPGVTGIVTPRHSSGSLETPALSDSATSEEPIEASEIMCLKAEAYKIERFLGVSRDAGMRDAIEWAKSDDPVDREFAANALAGIGTAEAIEDLKTLSSDPDRNVALGAKADLALVKTPVATYPMIQGELLTPNVGNPPAK
;
A
#
# COMPACT_ATOMS: atom_id res chain seq x y z
N MET A 1 45.26 -46.28 66.37
CA MET A 1 45.66 -46.76 65.03
C MET A 1 44.86 -46.00 63.98
N ASN A 2 45.59 -45.28 63.10
CA ASN A 2 45.30 -44.76 61.73
C ASN A 2 43.92 -44.09 61.45
N LYS A 3 43.75 -42.79 61.12
CA LYS A 3 44.24 -41.88 60.03
C LYS A 3 43.88 -42.28 58.58
N LEU A 4 43.08 -41.42 57.90
CA LEU A 4 43.10 -40.93 56.47
C LEU A 4 41.66 -40.44 56.12
N ILE A 5 41.28 -39.18 55.79
CA ILE A 5 41.63 -38.19 54.73
C ILE A 5 41.52 -38.73 53.29
N VAL A 6 40.58 -38.16 52.48
CA VAL A 6 40.61 -37.75 51.04
C VAL A 6 39.14 -37.41 50.64
N ALA A 7 38.76 -36.48 49.78
CA ALA A 7 39.18 -35.14 49.34
C ALA A 7 37.98 -34.62 48.53
N ALA A 8 37.62 -33.35 48.68
CA ALA A 8 36.53 -32.71 47.94
C ALA A 8 37.00 -32.36 46.52
N ALA A 9 36.29 -32.82 45.50
CA ALA A 9 36.44 -32.34 44.13
C ALA A 9 35.40 -31.24 43.88
N SER A 10 35.86 -29.98 43.85
CA SER A 10 35.07 -28.83 43.41
C SER A 10 35.04 -28.81 41.89
N PHE A 11 33.85 -28.96 41.30
CA PHE A 11 33.61 -28.70 39.88
C PHE A 11 33.39 -27.20 39.68
N LEU A 12 34.38 -26.54 39.10
CA LEU A 12 34.32 -25.15 38.63
C LEU A 12 33.59 -25.16 37.28
N VAL A 13 32.31 -24.79 37.27
CA VAL A 13 31.56 -24.52 36.04
C VAL A 13 31.98 -23.14 35.54
N PHE A 14 32.74 -23.13 34.44
CA PHE A 14 33.14 -21.92 33.73
C PHE A 14 31.92 -21.40 32.96
N SER A 15 31.15 -20.47 33.56
CA SER A 15 30.15 -19.69 32.83
C SER A 15 30.87 -18.83 31.80
N CYS A 16 30.77 -19.20 30.53
CA CYS A 16 31.06 -18.29 29.42
C CYS A 16 30.00 -17.18 29.47
N LEU A 17 30.37 -16.04 30.07
CA LEU A 17 29.67 -14.78 29.88
C LEU A 17 29.87 -14.38 28.42
N SER A 18 28.91 -14.73 27.58
CA SER A 18 28.74 -14.08 26.28
C SER A 18 28.42 -12.62 26.58
N PHE A 19 29.41 -11.75 26.46
CA PHE A 19 29.17 -10.31 26.39
C PHE A 19 28.46 -10.06 25.07
N ALA A 20 27.15 -9.80 25.15
CA ALA A 20 26.48 -9.05 24.11
C ALA A 20 27.16 -7.68 24.09
N GLU A 21 28.07 -7.47 23.13
CA GLU A 21 28.56 -6.13 22.82
C GLU A 21 27.34 -5.32 22.38
N ALA A 22 26.82 -4.50 23.30
CA ALA A 22 25.94 -3.41 22.94
C ALA A 22 26.76 -2.50 22.04
N GLN A 23 26.59 -2.65 20.73
CA GLN A 23 27.13 -1.72 19.75
C GLN A 23 26.55 -0.36 20.09
N THR A 24 27.38 0.49 20.70
CA THR A 24 27.03 1.89 20.90
C THR A 24 26.93 2.50 19.50
N THR A 25 25.70 2.64 19.00
CA THR A 25 25.39 3.34 17.75
C THR A 25 25.78 4.79 17.93
N VAL A 26 27.03 5.11 17.58
CA VAL A 26 27.41 6.46 17.22
C VAL A 26 26.42 6.89 16.12
N PRO A 27 25.74 8.04 16.23
CA PRO A 27 24.91 8.55 15.15
C PRO A 27 25.76 8.58 13.88
N ASP A 28 25.40 7.78 12.87
CA ASP A 28 26.23 7.68 11.68
C ASP A 28 26.15 9.01 10.89
N PRO A 29 27.23 9.80 10.77
CA PRO A 29 27.28 10.90 9.79
C PRO A 29 27.21 10.39 8.33
N GLY A 30 27.15 9.07 8.14
CA GLY A 30 27.21 8.32 6.90
C GLY A 30 26.17 8.74 5.86
N LEU A 31 24.88 8.86 6.16
CA LEU A 31 23.93 9.12 5.07
C LEU A 31 24.04 10.52 4.45
N LEU A 32 24.31 11.56 5.25
CA LEU A 32 24.48 12.94 4.73
C LEU A 32 25.74 13.08 3.86
N SER A 33 26.84 12.45 4.27
CA SER A 33 28.16 12.66 3.66
C SER A 33 28.67 11.47 2.84
N GLY A 34 28.04 10.31 2.96
CA GLY A 34 28.51 9.02 2.44
C GLY A 34 28.34 8.87 0.94
N ASP A 35 29.03 7.88 0.40
CA ASP A 35 28.98 7.56 -1.01
C ASP A 35 27.65 6.89 -1.35
N TRP A 36 26.81 7.55 -2.16
CA TRP A 36 25.52 7.03 -2.62
C TRP A 36 25.64 6.32 -3.97
N SER A 37 26.85 6.01 -4.43
CA SER A 37 26.99 5.29 -5.68
C SER A 37 26.49 3.85 -5.59
N VAL A 38 26.09 3.27 -6.73
CA VAL A 38 25.62 1.88 -6.86
C VAL A 38 26.59 0.83 -6.29
N LYS A 39 27.89 1.17 -6.16
CA LYS A 39 28.90 0.32 -5.51
C LYS A 39 28.60 0.06 -4.03
N HIS A 40 27.86 0.97 -3.40
CA HIS A 40 27.47 0.94 -2.00
C HIS A 40 25.99 0.60 -1.80
N ALA A 41 25.26 0.21 -2.86
CA ALA A 41 23.84 -0.12 -2.78
C ALA A 41 23.53 -1.17 -1.70
N LYS A 42 24.36 -2.21 -1.58
CA LYS A 42 24.18 -3.25 -0.57
C LYS A 42 24.37 -2.74 0.86
N SER A 43 25.35 -1.85 1.10
CA SER A 43 25.57 -1.29 2.43
C SER A 43 24.46 -0.30 2.80
N LEU A 44 24.03 0.53 1.86
CA LEU A 44 22.97 1.52 2.08
C LEU A 44 21.61 0.87 2.35
N ASN A 45 21.27 -0.19 1.61
CA ASN A 45 20.06 -0.99 1.88
C ASN A 45 20.17 -1.87 3.14
N ALA A 46 21.35 -1.95 3.76
CA ALA A 46 21.54 -2.63 5.06
C ALA A 46 21.49 -1.66 6.25
N GLU A 47 21.26 -0.36 6.01
CA GLU A 47 21.11 0.63 7.06
C GLU A 47 19.93 0.32 7.98
N SER A 48 19.99 0.78 9.22
CA SER A 48 18.86 0.63 10.13
C SER A 48 17.74 1.62 9.78
N ARG A 49 16.49 1.20 9.95
CA ARG A 49 15.31 2.09 9.81
C ARG A 49 15.46 3.35 10.69
N ASP A 50 15.99 3.23 11.90
CA ASP A 50 16.25 4.37 12.79
C ASP A 50 17.27 5.36 12.22
N ALA A 51 18.33 4.87 11.57
CA ALA A 51 19.35 5.73 10.95
C ALA A 51 18.77 6.49 9.74
N VAL A 52 18.00 5.80 8.89
CA VAL A 52 17.31 6.40 7.74
C VAL A 52 16.28 7.43 8.21
N TRP A 53 15.45 7.07 9.18
CA TRP A 53 14.44 7.99 9.71
C TRP A 53 15.06 9.23 10.36
N LYS A 54 16.16 9.06 11.08
CA LYS A 54 16.92 10.18 11.64
C LYS A 54 17.51 11.07 10.54
N PHE A 55 18.04 10.48 9.47
CA PHE A 55 18.54 11.23 8.32
C PHE A 55 17.44 12.08 7.67
N VAL A 56 16.29 11.47 7.38
CA VAL A 56 15.12 12.15 6.79
C VAL A 56 14.65 13.31 7.67
N ASN A 57 14.47 13.08 8.98
CA ASN A 57 14.09 14.13 9.93
C ASN A 57 15.09 15.29 9.99
N ASN A 58 16.40 15.01 9.88
CA ASN A 58 17.41 16.06 9.83
C ASN A 58 17.30 16.89 8.54
N LEU A 59 16.98 16.27 7.39
CA LEU A 59 16.77 17.00 6.13
C LEU A 59 15.56 17.93 6.20
N TRP A 60 14.49 17.52 6.88
CA TRP A 60 13.31 18.35 7.13
C TRP A 60 13.51 19.39 8.24
N GLY A 61 14.73 19.51 8.80
CA GLY A 61 15.05 20.52 9.81
C GLY A 61 14.42 20.26 11.17
N ASN A 62 14.13 18.99 11.49
CA ASN A 62 13.45 18.57 12.72
C ASN A 62 12.07 19.25 12.95
N SER A 63 11.41 19.73 11.90
CA SER A 63 10.05 20.27 12.00
C SER A 63 9.05 19.14 12.24
N ASP A 64 8.20 19.26 13.27
CA ASP A 64 6.91 18.61 13.63
C ASP A 64 6.56 17.15 13.25
N LEU A 65 7.34 16.45 12.42
CA LEU A 65 7.27 15.01 12.10
C LEU A 65 8.20 14.17 12.99
N SER A 66 8.95 14.84 13.88
CA SER A 66 9.62 14.15 14.97
C SER A 66 8.57 13.36 15.78
N PRO A 67 8.93 12.17 16.29
CA PRO A 67 8.07 11.43 17.19
C PRO A 67 7.43 12.38 18.22
N PRO A 68 6.09 12.37 18.35
CA PRO A 68 5.23 11.22 18.08
C PRO A 68 4.54 11.17 16.69
N ASN A 69 4.72 12.15 15.80
CA ASN A 69 3.77 12.38 14.70
C ASN A 69 4.07 11.64 13.39
N GLY A 70 4.98 10.67 13.36
CA GLY A 70 5.25 9.88 12.15
C GLY A 70 6.29 8.77 12.38
N LYS A 71 6.37 7.84 11.43
CA LYS A 71 7.32 6.72 11.43
C LYS A 71 7.76 6.40 9.99
N LEU A 72 8.98 5.88 9.88
CA LEU A 72 9.43 5.20 8.67
C LEU A 72 8.79 3.82 8.59
N CYS A 73 8.09 3.54 7.50
CA CYS A 73 7.50 2.23 7.25
C CYS A 73 8.47 1.32 6.52
N ASP A 74 9.00 1.81 5.40
CA ASP A 74 10.01 1.11 4.64
C ASP A 74 10.92 2.08 3.88
N PHE A 75 12.04 1.57 3.38
CA PHE A 75 12.94 2.36 2.55
C PHE A 75 13.76 1.49 1.61
N GLN A 76 14.20 2.08 0.50
CA GLN A 76 15.11 1.45 -0.44
C GLN A 76 16.01 2.48 -1.11
N PHE A 77 17.28 2.12 -1.32
CA PHE A 77 18.21 2.86 -2.17
C PHE A 77 18.27 2.22 -3.56
N ALA A 78 17.99 3.00 -4.62
CA ALA A 78 17.87 2.54 -6.00
C ALA A 78 18.41 3.57 -7.02
N ASP A 79 18.95 3.14 -8.17
CA ASP A 79 19.48 4.05 -9.21
C ASP A 79 18.36 4.49 -10.17
N LEU A 80 17.40 5.25 -9.64
CA LEU A 80 16.22 5.68 -10.40
C LEU A 80 16.54 6.71 -11.50
N ARG A 81 17.74 7.33 -11.46
CA ARG A 81 18.20 8.31 -12.46
C ARG A 81 19.14 7.69 -13.50
N HIS A 82 19.51 6.43 -13.34
CA HIS A 82 20.48 5.69 -14.16
C HIS A 82 21.81 6.44 -14.29
N SER A 83 22.21 7.06 -13.19
CA SER A 83 23.39 7.93 -13.11
C SER A 83 24.57 7.24 -12.41
N GLY A 84 24.32 6.07 -11.81
CA GLY A 84 25.24 5.40 -10.90
C GLY A 84 25.22 5.97 -9.48
N GLU A 85 24.47 7.04 -9.22
CA GLU A 85 24.14 7.55 -7.89
C GLU A 85 22.71 7.12 -7.52
N LEU A 86 22.56 6.57 -6.32
CA LEU A 86 21.29 6.06 -5.81
C LEU A 86 20.42 7.22 -5.32
N SER A 87 19.12 6.98 -5.36
CA SER A 87 18.04 7.72 -4.74
C SER A 87 17.58 6.96 -3.51
N LEU A 88 17.23 7.67 -2.44
CA LEU A 88 16.53 7.07 -1.30
C LEU A 88 15.03 7.24 -1.51
N VAL A 89 14.31 6.14 -1.65
CA VAL A 89 12.84 6.09 -1.60
C VAL A 89 12.44 5.66 -0.20
N ILE A 90 11.48 6.36 0.40
CA ILE A 90 10.89 5.96 1.67
C ILE A 90 9.38 5.85 1.54
N GLY A 91 8.80 4.91 2.27
CA GLY A 91 7.40 4.93 2.66
C GLY A 91 7.28 5.39 4.10
N ASP A 92 6.45 6.38 4.39
CA ASP A 92 6.27 6.92 5.75
C ASP A 92 4.80 7.17 6.11
N ASP A 93 4.58 7.37 7.41
CA ASP A 93 3.30 7.74 8.00
C ASP A 93 3.29 9.24 8.34
N TYR A 94 3.02 10.05 7.34
CA TYR A 94 2.97 11.49 7.50
C TYR A 94 1.77 11.89 8.38
N GLY A 95 2.03 12.45 9.55
CA GLY A 95 0.99 12.94 10.47
C GLY A 95 0.50 11.93 11.51
N GLY A 96 1.10 10.73 11.58
CA GLY A 96 0.91 9.80 12.69
C GLY A 96 -0.43 9.08 12.65
N THR A 97 -0.95 8.87 11.44
CA THR A 97 -2.17 8.13 11.13
C THR A 97 -2.04 6.63 11.39
N ALA A 98 -0.83 6.15 11.69
CA ALA A 98 -0.39 4.77 11.76
C ALA A 98 -0.33 4.05 10.40
N GLU A 99 -0.69 4.73 9.31
CA GLU A 99 -0.74 4.20 7.94
C GLU A 99 0.51 4.62 7.14
N CYS A 100 1.05 3.70 6.34
CA CYS A 100 2.22 3.94 5.51
C CYS A 100 1.81 4.53 4.16
N ASN A 101 1.29 5.76 4.22
CA ASN A 101 0.50 6.37 3.16
C ASN A 101 1.21 7.52 2.43
N ASN A 102 2.51 7.70 2.67
CA ASN A 102 3.29 8.67 1.93
C ASN A 102 4.52 7.98 1.31
N VAL A 103 4.91 8.46 0.12
CA VAL A 103 6.13 8.04 -0.55
C VAL A 103 6.95 9.27 -0.87
N ASP A 104 8.21 9.27 -0.45
CA ASP A 104 9.14 10.37 -0.67
C ASP A 104 10.41 9.87 -1.35
N ILE A 105 11.00 10.71 -2.20
CA ILE A 105 12.26 10.43 -2.89
C ILE A 105 13.27 11.52 -2.56
N PHE A 106 14.46 11.12 -2.14
CA PHE A 106 15.60 11.99 -1.89
C PHE A 106 16.72 11.62 -2.86
N ASP A 107 17.06 12.56 -3.74
CA ASP A 107 18.20 12.39 -4.65
C ASP A 107 19.39 13.17 -4.11
N LYS A 108 20.56 12.52 -4.04
CA LYS A 108 21.79 13.22 -3.70
C LYS A 108 22.30 14.01 -4.91
N SER A 109 22.66 15.27 -4.71
CA SER A 109 23.24 16.14 -5.73
C SER A 109 24.58 16.71 -5.26
N GLY A 110 25.35 17.31 -6.19
CA GLY A 110 26.62 17.95 -5.87
C GLY A 110 26.51 19.13 -4.88
N THR A 111 25.31 19.67 -4.68
CA THR A 111 25.04 20.80 -3.77
C THR A 111 24.22 20.42 -2.54
N GLY A 112 23.80 19.16 -2.39
CA GLY A 112 22.96 18.72 -1.26
C GLY A 112 22.01 17.61 -1.67
N PHE A 113 20.72 17.79 -1.36
CA PHE A 113 19.65 16.83 -1.68
C PHE A 113 18.53 17.53 -2.44
N GLU A 114 17.96 16.82 -3.41
CA GLU A 114 16.70 17.18 -4.05
C GLU A 114 15.61 16.31 -3.41
N TYR A 115 14.49 16.94 -3.06
CA TYR A 115 13.37 16.27 -2.39
C TYR A 115 12.13 16.30 -3.28
N TYR A 116 11.47 15.15 -3.34
CA TYR A 116 10.37 14.85 -4.21
C TYR A 116 9.31 14.07 -3.42
N TRP A 117 8.04 14.43 -3.56
CA TRP A 117 6.93 13.86 -2.80
C TRP A 117 5.66 13.90 -3.63
N PHE A 118 4.78 12.92 -3.44
CA PHE A 118 3.50 12.86 -4.16
C PHE A 118 2.49 13.79 -3.48
N SER A 119 2.05 14.83 -4.18
CA SER A 119 1.20 15.89 -3.62
C SER A 119 -0.29 15.57 -3.55
N GLN A 120 -0.66 14.30 -3.69
CA GLN A 120 -2.05 13.92 -3.93
C GLN A 120 -2.89 13.78 -2.67
N THR A 121 -4.19 14.01 -2.83
CA THR A 121 -5.24 14.03 -1.80
C THR A 121 -5.64 12.65 -1.29
N GLY A 122 -4.70 11.71 -1.21
CA GLY A 122 -4.96 10.33 -0.81
C GLY A 122 -3.67 9.57 -0.49
N PRO A 123 -3.80 8.44 0.20
CA PRO A 123 -2.63 7.66 0.58
C PRO A 123 -1.90 7.15 -0.67
N SER A 124 -0.58 7.19 -0.66
CA SER A 124 0.28 6.57 -1.67
C SER A 124 1.07 5.47 -0.99
N TYR A 125 0.98 4.24 -1.49
CA TYR A 125 1.67 3.11 -0.90
C TYR A 125 2.87 2.76 -1.77
N TYR A 126 4.05 2.78 -1.15
CA TYR A 126 5.25 2.23 -1.76
C TYR A 126 5.04 0.73 -1.98
N ASP A 127 5.05 0.30 -3.25
CA ASP A 127 4.90 -1.11 -3.60
C ASP A 127 6.28 -1.71 -3.91
N GLU A 128 6.88 -1.32 -5.03
CA GLU A 128 8.16 -1.88 -5.47
C GLU A 128 9.01 -0.90 -6.30
N ILE A 129 10.31 -1.23 -6.39
CA ILE A 129 11.24 -0.66 -7.36
C ILE A 129 11.84 -1.82 -8.15
N ASP A 130 11.57 -1.84 -9.46
CA ASP A 130 12.02 -2.92 -10.34
C ASP A 130 12.37 -2.40 -11.74
N ASP A 131 13.10 -3.21 -12.52
CA ASP A 131 13.40 -2.97 -13.93
C ASP A 131 12.32 -3.62 -14.80
N LEU A 132 11.18 -2.94 -14.91
CA LEU A 132 9.98 -3.45 -15.56
C LEU A 132 10.18 -3.62 -17.07
N ALA A 133 11.00 -2.76 -17.67
CA ALA A 133 11.35 -2.82 -19.10
C ALA A 133 12.47 -3.82 -19.42
N ARG A 134 13.21 -4.31 -18.41
CA ARG A 134 14.42 -5.12 -18.55
C ARG A 134 15.51 -4.43 -19.38
N ASP A 135 15.61 -3.12 -19.27
CA ASP A 135 16.59 -2.30 -19.98
C ASP A 135 17.72 -1.79 -19.07
N GLY A 136 17.71 -2.21 -17.80
CA GLY A 136 18.65 -1.80 -16.77
C GLY A 136 18.23 -0.53 -16.02
N ASN A 137 17.10 0.06 -16.38
CA ASN A 137 16.53 1.21 -15.71
C ASN A 137 15.54 0.74 -14.64
N GLN A 138 15.61 1.30 -13.43
CA GLN A 138 14.67 1.00 -12.37
C GLN A 138 13.51 2.00 -12.39
N GLU A 139 12.29 1.49 -12.36
CA GLU A 139 11.06 2.25 -12.18
C GLU A 139 10.53 2.11 -10.75
N LEU A 140 9.83 3.15 -10.28
CA LEU A 140 9.13 3.15 -9.02
C LEU A 140 7.64 2.85 -9.25
N VAL A 141 7.12 1.78 -8.65
CA VAL A 141 5.69 1.46 -8.64
C VAL A 141 5.07 1.99 -7.35
N VAL A 142 4.03 2.80 -7.49
CA VAL A 142 3.28 3.40 -6.38
C VAL A 142 1.82 3.04 -6.54
N ASP A 143 1.28 2.34 -5.55
CA ASP A 143 -0.15 2.05 -5.49
C ASP A 143 -0.93 3.28 -5.06
N ARG A 144 -1.85 3.70 -5.93
CA ARG A 144 -2.76 4.83 -5.68
C ARG A 144 -4.19 4.32 -5.51
N PRO A 145 -4.85 4.61 -4.39
CA PRO A 145 -6.27 4.32 -4.26
C PRO A 145 -7.04 5.12 -5.31
N PHE A 146 -7.95 4.46 -6.00
CA PHE A 146 -8.91 5.16 -6.87
C PHE A 146 -10.35 4.92 -6.43
N ASP A 147 -10.56 4.01 -5.47
CA ASP A 147 -11.87 3.73 -4.89
C ASP A 147 -11.69 3.32 -3.43
N SER A 148 -12.38 4.00 -2.53
CA SER A 148 -12.50 3.61 -1.13
C SER A 148 -13.98 3.63 -0.78
N GLY A 149 -14.56 2.47 -0.48
CA GLY A 149 -15.95 2.37 -0.02
C GLY A 149 -16.18 2.93 1.39
N GLY A 150 -15.14 3.51 2.04
CA GLY A 150 -15.15 3.93 3.44
C GLY A 150 -14.12 3.16 4.27
N ILE A 151 -14.16 3.35 5.60
CA ILE A 151 -13.15 2.82 6.53
C ILE A 151 -13.22 1.29 6.69
N ASP A 152 -14.42 0.71 6.58
CA ASP A 152 -14.66 -0.72 6.77
C ASP A 152 -14.74 -1.49 5.43
N HIS A 153 -14.31 -0.86 4.34
CA HIS A 153 -14.33 -1.42 3.01
C HIS A 153 -12.92 -1.66 2.50
N CYS A 154 -12.75 -2.61 1.59
CA CYS A 154 -11.50 -2.70 0.86
C CYS A 154 -11.26 -1.40 0.05
N THR A 155 -9.99 -1.11 -0.22
CA THR A 155 -9.56 0.02 -1.04
C THR A 155 -8.98 -0.53 -2.34
N ALA A 156 -9.56 -0.16 -3.48
CA ALA A 156 -9.06 -0.58 -4.78
C ALA A 156 -7.90 0.31 -5.21
N THR A 157 -6.76 -0.29 -5.57
CA THR A 157 -5.54 0.45 -5.93
C THR A 157 -5.19 0.37 -7.41
N TRP A 158 -4.53 1.40 -7.90
CA TRP A 158 -3.99 1.49 -9.24
C TRP A 158 -2.47 1.64 -9.14
N PRO A 159 -1.69 0.67 -9.64
CA PRO A 159 -0.24 0.79 -9.65
C PRO A 159 0.14 1.84 -10.69
N ALA A 160 0.77 2.93 -10.24
CA ALA A 160 1.32 3.99 -11.07
C ALA A 160 2.84 3.86 -11.14
N ILE A 161 3.39 3.94 -12.34
CA ILE A 161 4.80 3.67 -12.59
C ILE A 161 5.48 5.00 -12.86
N TYR A 162 6.50 5.33 -12.07
CA TYR A 162 7.24 6.57 -12.15
C TYR A 162 8.68 6.31 -12.58
N ALA A 163 9.19 7.15 -13.48
CA ALA A 163 10.57 7.11 -13.94
C ALA A 163 11.18 8.51 -14.04
N TRP A 164 12.51 8.59 -14.01
CA TRP A 164 13.24 9.83 -14.18
C TRP A 164 13.22 10.30 -15.64
N THR A 165 12.78 11.53 -15.90
CA THR A 165 12.65 12.11 -17.26
C THR A 165 13.75 13.10 -17.63
N GLY A 166 14.76 13.26 -16.77
CA GLY A 166 15.80 14.28 -16.92
C GLY A 166 15.52 15.58 -16.16
N THR A 167 14.25 15.89 -15.86
CA THR A 167 13.86 17.08 -15.08
C THR A 167 13.18 16.77 -13.76
N GLY A 168 12.77 15.52 -13.56
CA GLY A 168 12.02 15.05 -12.40
C GLY A 168 11.50 13.65 -12.63
N TYR A 169 10.87 13.09 -11.60
CA TYR A 169 10.05 11.89 -11.76
C TYR A 169 8.75 12.26 -12.45
N SER A 170 8.29 11.41 -13.34
CA SER A 170 6.99 11.52 -13.97
C SER A 170 6.37 10.15 -14.04
N ASP A 171 5.06 10.10 -13.90
CA ASP A 171 4.30 8.90 -14.21
C ASP A 171 4.61 8.56 -15.69
N VAL A 172 4.83 7.29 -15.97
CA VAL A 172 5.18 6.71 -17.27
C VAL A 172 4.42 5.41 -17.51
N SER A 173 3.37 5.12 -16.72
CA SER A 173 2.58 3.89 -16.81
C SER A 173 2.15 3.52 -18.24
N SER A 174 1.86 4.48 -19.12
CA SER A 174 1.49 4.21 -20.52
C SER A 174 2.55 3.46 -21.33
N ASN A 175 3.81 3.49 -20.90
CA ASN A 175 4.92 2.82 -21.55
C ASN A 175 5.02 1.33 -21.16
N PHE A 176 4.37 0.91 -20.08
CA PHE A 176 4.52 -0.41 -19.47
C PHE A 176 3.26 -1.27 -19.63
N LYS A 177 2.70 -1.33 -20.84
CA LYS A 177 1.47 -2.10 -21.09
C LYS A 177 1.59 -3.58 -20.71
N SER A 178 2.76 -4.19 -20.92
CA SER A 178 3.00 -5.59 -20.57
C SER A 178 2.88 -5.84 -19.07
N TYR A 179 3.36 -4.93 -18.23
CA TYR A 179 3.17 -5.01 -16.78
C TYR A 179 1.68 -5.08 -16.42
N TYR A 180 0.87 -4.19 -16.99
CA TYR A 180 -0.57 -4.19 -16.76
C TYR A 180 -1.29 -5.42 -17.33
N GLU A 181 -0.84 -5.96 -18.46
CA GLU A 181 -1.37 -7.22 -19.00
C GLU A 181 -1.10 -8.39 -18.05
N GLU A 182 0.11 -8.46 -17.47
CA GLU A 182 0.48 -9.47 -16.47
C GLU A 182 -0.32 -9.31 -15.16
N GLN A 183 -0.45 -8.07 -14.67
CA GLN A 183 -1.24 -7.75 -13.47
C GLN A 183 -2.72 -8.12 -13.67
N LEU A 184 -3.30 -7.77 -14.83
CA LEU A 184 -4.68 -8.15 -15.15
C LEU A 184 -4.89 -9.66 -15.15
N ALA A 185 -3.94 -10.41 -15.71
CA ALA A 185 -4.00 -11.87 -15.71
C ALA A 185 -3.93 -12.45 -14.28
N SER A 186 -3.11 -11.86 -13.40
CA SER A 186 -3.06 -12.25 -11.98
C SER A 186 -4.39 -11.98 -11.29
N LEU A 187 -4.90 -10.76 -11.38
CA LEU A 187 -6.18 -10.37 -10.77
C LEU A 187 -7.34 -11.25 -11.24
N GLN A 188 -7.43 -11.54 -12.54
CA GLN A 188 -8.47 -12.43 -13.08
C GLN A 188 -8.39 -13.85 -12.49
N LYS A 189 -7.18 -14.37 -12.25
CA LYS A 189 -6.97 -15.67 -11.61
C LYS A 189 -7.38 -15.64 -10.14
N GLU A 190 -7.06 -14.56 -9.42
CA GLU A 190 -7.43 -14.37 -8.01
C GLU A 190 -8.95 -14.26 -7.86
N ILE A 191 -9.61 -13.44 -8.67
CA ILE A 191 -11.08 -13.32 -8.71
C ILE A 191 -11.73 -14.68 -8.97
N ALA A 192 -11.28 -15.41 -9.99
CA ALA A 192 -11.84 -16.73 -10.31
C ALA A 192 -11.67 -17.75 -9.17
N THR A 193 -10.55 -17.66 -8.43
CA THR A 193 -10.29 -18.51 -7.27
C THR A 193 -11.22 -18.17 -6.11
N ALA A 194 -11.36 -16.88 -5.80
CA ALA A 194 -12.22 -16.39 -4.73
C ALA A 194 -13.71 -16.71 -4.99
N GLU A 195 -14.18 -16.48 -6.21
CA GLU A 195 -15.57 -16.82 -6.61
C GLU A 195 -15.85 -18.32 -6.52
N ALA A 196 -14.87 -19.17 -6.87
CA ALA A 196 -15.00 -20.62 -6.73
C ALA A 196 -15.08 -21.05 -5.26
N GLN A 197 -14.35 -20.39 -4.37
CA GLN A 197 -14.39 -20.65 -2.93
C GLN A 197 -15.74 -20.25 -2.31
N ASP A 198 -16.27 -19.07 -2.67
CA ASP A 198 -17.58 -18.61 -2.19
C ASP A 198 -18.72 -19.57 -2.62
N GLN A 199 -18.70 -20.02 -3.88
CA GLN A 199 -19.67 -20.99 -4.38
C GLN A 199 -19.59 -22.35 -3.65
N ALA A 200 -18.37 -22.79 -3.31
CA ALA A 200 -18.17 -24.03 -2.58
C ALA A 200 -18.62 -23.94 -1.10
N GLY A 201 -18.40 -22.80 -0.45
CA GLY A 201 -18.83 -22.55 0.93
C GLY A 201 -20.35 -22.51 1.08
N ASN A 202 -21.04 -21.84 0.16
CA ASN A 202 -22.49 -21.70 0.18
C ASN A 202 -23.25 -22.99 -0.20
N GLY A 203 -22.61 -23.91 -0.92
CA GLY A 203 -23.18 -25.22 -1.27
C GLY A 203 -23.18 -26.26 -0.14
N ALA A 204 -22.46 -26.02 0.97
CA ALA A 204 -22.19 -27.02 2.00
C ALA A 204 -23.07 -26.91 3.25
N VAL A 205 -23.98 -25.94 3.36
CA VAL A 205 -24.95 -25.90 4.48
C VAL A 205 -26.07 -26.93 4.19
N PRO A 206 -26.13 -28.07 4.91
CA PRO A 206 -27.20 -29.04 4.71
C PRO A 206 -28.49 -28.39 5.18
N GLN A 207 -29.44 -28.27 4.26
CA GLN A 207 -30.78 -27.69 4.44
C GLN A 207 -31.67 -28.61 5.32
N SER A 208 -31.21 -29.03 6.50
CA SER A 208 -31.88 -30.00 7.38
C SER A 208 -32.45 -29.43 8.67
N ARG A 209 -32.65 -28.10 8.76
CA ARG A 209 -33.36 -27.48 9.90
C ARG A 209 -34.42 -26.48 9.44
N GLN A 210 -35.45 -26.99 8.78
CA GLN A 210 -36.77 -26.37 8.82
C GLN A 210 -37.77 -27.39 9.38
N SER A 211 -38.02 -27.31 10.68
CA SER A 211 -39.33 -27.52 11.32
C SER A 211 -39.16 -27.73 12.82
N ALA A 212 -39.20 -26.64 13.59
CA ALA A 212 -39.82 -26.63 14.92
C ALA A 212 -40.02 -25.18 15.41
N ALA A 213 -41.24 -24.71 15.24
CA ALA A 213 -42.05 -23.88 16.13
C ALA A 213 -41.50 -22.55 16.70
N GLU A 214 -42.27 -21.50 16.39
CA GLU A 214 -42.39 -20.21 17.08
C GLU A 214 -42.54 -20.33 18.61
N SER A 215 -41.87 -19.45 19.35
CA SER A 215 -42.46 -18.73 20.50
C SER A 215 -41.59 -17.56 21.00
N PRO A 216 -42.17 -16.58 21.72
CA PRO A 216 -41.76 -15.18 21.62
C PRO A 216 -40.88 -14.64 22.77
N ALA A 217 -40.14 -13.58 22.40
CA ALA A 217 -39.74 -12.38 23.15
C ALA A 217 -39.18 -12.51 24.59
N LEU A 218 -37.91 -12.14 24.76
CA LEU A 218 -37.41 -11.47 25.97
C LEU A 218 -36.17 -10.61 25.67
N ALA A 219 -36.05 -9.55 26.47
CA ALA A 219 -35.34 -8.30 26.25
C ALA A 219 -33.79 -8.37 26.16
N SER A 220 -33.23 -7.43 25.40
CA SER A 220 -31.79 -7.17 25.25
C SER A 220 -31.18 -6.43 26.45
N PRO A 221 -29.96 -6.79 26.88
CA PRO A 221 -29.08 -5.88 27.60
C PRO A 221 -28.13 -5.15 26.64
N GLN A 222 -27.88 -3.87 26.92
CA GLN A 222 -26.92 -3.03 26.22
C GLN A 222 -25.49 -3.55 26.42
N VAL A 223 -24.76 -3.72 25.32
CA VAL A 223 -23.32 -4.01 25.30
C VAL A 223 -22.55 -2.70 25.13
N LYS A 224 -21.52 -2.52 25.95
CA LYS A 224 -20.60 -1.38 25.94
C LYS A 224 -19.60 -1.53 24.78
N ASN A 225 -19.44 -0.47 24.00
CA ASN A 225 -18.40 -0.34 22.99
C ASN A 225 -17.02 -0.23 23.66
N GLY A 226 -16.11 -1.15 23.33
CA GLY A 226 -14.67 -1.02 23.53
C GLY A 226 -13.99 -0.53 22.24
N PRO A 227 -12.74 -0.02 22.32
CA PRO A 227 -12.03 0.49 21.15
C PRO A 227 -11.68 -0.67 20.22
N GLY A 228 -12.20 -0.61 18.99
CA GLY A 228 -11.88 -1.54 17.92
C GLY A 228 -10.45 -1.35 17.44
N VAL A 229 -9.73 -2.46 17.31
CA VAL A 229 -8.46 -2.54 16.61
C VAL A 229 -8.79 -2.73 15.13
N THR A 230 -8.52 -1.72 14.30
CA THR A 230 -8.61 -1.81 12.85
C THR A 230 -7.35 -2.49 12.31
N GLY A 231 -7.50 -3.70 11.80
CA GLY A 231 -6.46 -4.35 10.99
C GLY A 231 -6.71 -3.97 9.53
N ILE A 232 -6.03 -2.94 9.03
CA ILE A 232 -6.03 -2.62 7.61
C ILE A 232 -5.03 -3.57 6.95
N VAL A 233 -5.53 -4.38 6.01
CA VAL A 233 -4.73 -5.26 5.16
C VAL A 233 -3.90 -4.37 4.24
N THR A 234 -2.57 -4.40 4.38
CA THR A 234 -1.65 -3.76 3.44
C THR A 234 -1.77 -4.41 2.06
N PRO A 235 -1.66 -3.65 0.95
CA PRO A 235 -1.66 -4.20 -0.41
C PRO A 235 -0.67 -5.36 -0.50
N ARG A 236 -1.16 -6.51 -0.98
CA ARG A 236 -0.45 -7.78 -0.95
C ARG A 236 0.20 -8.06 -2.30
N HIS A 237 1.08 -7.17 -2.75
CA HIS A 237 1.89 -7.37 -3.96
C HIS A 237 3.39 -7.36 -3.64
N SER A 238 3.81 -8.09 -2.59
CA SER A 238 5.23 -8.41 -2.47
C SER A 238 5.60 -9.46 -3.52
N SER A 239 6.14 -9.00 -4.65
CA SER A 239 6.88 -9.76 -5.66
C SER A 239 8.16 -10.32 -5.03
N GLY A 240 8.02 -11.23 -4.07
CA GLY A 240 9.13 -11.84 -3.36
C GLY A 240 10.04 -12.61 -4.32
N SER A 241 11.29 -12.15 -4.41
CA SER A 241 12.40 -12.87 -5.05
C SER A 241 12.41 -14.34 -4.62
N LEU A 242 12.58 -15.26 -5.59
CA LEU A 242 12.55 -16.72 -5.45
C LEU A 242 13.66 -17.25 -4.51
N GLU A 243 13.53 -17.05 -3.21
CA GLU A 243 14.26 -17.84 -2.21
C GLU A 243 13.43 -19.06 -1.84
N THR A 244 13.90 -20.24 -2.25
CA THR A 244 13.28 -21.54 -1.97
C THR A 244 13.05 -21.73 -0.46
N PRO A 245 11.80 -21.69 0.05
CA PRO A 245 11.55 -21.93 1.46
C PRO A 245 11.60 -23.44 1.73
N ALA A 246 12.20 -23.81 2.87
CA ALA A 246 12.09 -25.16 3.39
C ALA A 246 10.61 -25.50 3.66
N LEU A 247 10.15 -26.61 3.10
CA LEU A 247 8.81 -27.19 3.28
C LEU A 247 8.46 -27.29 4.77
N SER A 248 7.60 -26.38 5.23
CA SER A 248 6.91 -26.46 6.51
C SER A 248 5.42 -26.63 6.20
N ASP A 249 4.94 -27.88 6.25
CA ASP A 249 3.54 -28.31 6.00
C ASP A 249 2.58 -27.88 7.13
N SER A 250 2.59 -26.59 7.50
CA SER A 250 1.54 -26.04 8.34
C SER A 250 0.43 -25.55 7.42
N ALA A 251 -0.54 -26.43 7.14
CA ALA A 251 -1.76 -26.08 6.43
C ALA A 251 -2.56 -25.08 7.29
N THR A 252 -2.20 -23.80 7.18
CA THR A 252 -2.99 -22.70 7.69
C THR A 252 -4.33 -22.76 6.96
N SER A 253 -5.43 -22.89 7.69
CA SER A 253 -6.76 -22.79 7.11
C SER A 253 -6.90 -21.38 6.52
N GLU A 254 -6.87 -21.27 5.19
CA GLU A 254 -7.16 -20.01 4.50
C GLU A 254 -8.57 -19.59 4.89
N GLU A 255 -8.69 -18.44 5.55
CA GLU A 255 -9.99 -17.84 5.81
C GLU A 255 -10.65 -17.48 4.46
N PRO A 256 -11.98 -17.67 4.32
CA PRO A 256 -12.67 -17.27 3.10
C PRO A 256 -12.42 -15.79 2.80
N ILE A 257 -12.14 -15.47 1.54
CA ILE A 257 -12.01 -14.10 1.04
C ILE A 257 -13.37 -13.41 1.22
N GLU A 258 -13.38 -12.24 1.85
CA GLU A 258 -14.60 -11.48 2.10
C GLU A 258 -15.18 -10.93 0.78
N ALA A 259 -16.51 -10.81 0.67
CA ALA A 259 -17.16 -10.38 -0.57
C ALA A 259 -16.70 -8.99 -1.05
N SER A 260 -16.39 -8.09 -0.10
CA SER A 260 -15.82 -6.78 -0.39
C SER A 260 -14.45 -6.89 -1.06
N GLU A 261 -13.57 -7.79 -0.62
CA GLU A 261 -12.25 -8.00 -1.25
C GLU A 261 -12.38 -8.40 -2.71
N ILE A 262 -13.33 -9.29 -3.05
CA ILE A 262 -13.64 -9.66 -4.44
C ILE A 262 -14.08 -8.43 -5.25
N MET A 263 -14.83 -7.52 -4.62
CA MET A 263 -15.27 -6.28 -5.26
C MET A 263 -14.09 -5.36 -5.61
N CYS A 264 -13.10 -5.20 -4.73
CA CYS A 264 -11.88 -4.45 -5.05
C CYS A 264 -11.06 -5.10 -6.16
N LEU A 265 -10.80 -6.40 -6.09
CA LEU A 265 -10.06 -7.11 -7.14
C LEU A 265 -10.71 -6.90 -8.52
N LYS A 266 -12.05 -6.95 -8.58
CA LYS A 266 -12.81 -6.65 -9.79
C LYS A 266 -12.62 -5.21 -10.25
N ALA A 267 -12.75 -4.24 -9.36
CA ALA A 267 -12.59 -2.83 -9.70
C ALA A 267 -11.18 -2.53 -10.26
N GLU A 268 -10.14 -3.12 -9.68
CA GLU A 268 -8.75 -3.01 -10.13
C GLU A 268 -8.56 -3.62 -11.52
N ALA A 269 -9.05 -4.85 -11.72
CA ALA A 269 -9.02 -5.51 -13.03
C ALA A 269 -9.74 -4.67 -14.09
N TYR A 270 -10.93 -4.14 -13.79
CA TYR A 270 -11.67 -3.29 -14.71
C TYR A 270 -10.96 -1.98 -15.01
N LYS A 271 -10.28 -1.38 -14.02
CA LYS A 271 -9.46 -0.18 -14.22
C LYS A 271 -8.33 -0.47 -15.22
N ILE A 272 -7.66 -1.61 -15.08
CA ILE A 272 -6.61 -2.06 -16.00
C ILE A 272 -7.18 -2.34 -17.40
N GLU A 273 -8.31 -3.02 -17.52
CA GLU A 273 -8.95 -3.27 -18.82
C GLU A 273 -9.27 -1.97 -19.57
N ARG A 274 -9.77 -0.94 -18.85
CA ARG A 274 -10.01 0.40 -19.41
C ARG A 274 -8.71 1.06 -19.85
N PHE A 275 -7.67 0.99 -19.02
CA PHE A 275 -6.35 1.57 -19.31
C PHE A 275 -5.69 0.93 -20.55
N LEU A 276 -5.75 -0.40 -20.66
CA LEU A 276 -5.23 -1.14 -21.80
C LEU A 276 -6.06 -0.94 -23.08
N GLY A 277 -7.26 -0.37 -22.96
CA GLY A 277 -8.19 -0.17 -24.07
C GLY A 277 -8.90 -1.45 -24.51
N VAL A 278 -8.97 -2.46 -23.64
CA VAL A 278 -9.67 -3.74 -23.88
C VAL A 278 -11.18 -3.50 -23.93
N SER A 279 -11.74 -2.85 -22.91
CA SER A 279 -13.12 -2.37 -22.93
C SER A 279 -13.24 -1.02 -22.24
N ARG A 280 -13.89 -0.06 -22.90
CA ARG A 280 -14.09 1.29 -22.34
C ARG A 280 -15.08 1.30 -21.18
N ASP A 281 -16.00 0.35 -21.15
CA ASP A 281 -17.05 0.17 -20.16
C ASP A 281 -16.81 -1.03 -19.22
N ALA A 282 -15.56 -1.55 -19.17
CA ALA A 282 -15.21 -2.61 -18.23
C ALA A 282 -15.66 -2.22 -16.81
N GLY A 283 -16.34 -3.14 -16.13
CA GLY A 283 -16.89 -2.95 -14.80
C GLY A 283 -18.24 -2.23 -14.71
N MET A 284 -18.82 -1.76 -15.82
CA MET A 284 -20.11 -1.04 -15.79
C MET A 284 -21.24 -1.84 -15.14
N ARG A 285 -21.40 -3.10 -15.57
CA ARG A 285 -22.49 -3.97 -15.07
C ARG A 285 -22.41 -4.14 -13.56
N ASP A 286 -21.21 -4.40 -13.06
CA ASP A 286 -20.96 -4.67 -11.64
C ASP A 286 -21.09 -3.37 -10.83
N ALA A 287 -20.61 -2.23 -11.34
CA ALA A 287 -20.83 -0.92 -10.71
C ALA A 287 -22.33 -0.56 -10.60
N ILE A 288 -23.14 -0.84 -11.62
CA ILE A 288 -24.60 -0.66 -11.56
C ILE A 288 -25.26 -1.63 -10.56
N GLU A 289 -24.69 -2.82 -10.38
CA GLU A 289 -25.15 -3.79 -9.38
C GLU A 289 -24.84 -3.29 -7.96
N TRP A 290 -23.62 -2.85 -7.70
CA TRP A 290 -23.19 -2.26 -6.42
C TRP A 290 -24.02 -1.01 -6.07
N ALA A 291 -24.35 -0.17 -7.06
CA ALA A 291 -25.20 1.00 -6.90
C ALA A 291 -26.64 0.68 -6.42
N LYS A 292 -27.06 -0.59 -6.51
CA LYS A 292 -28.37 -1.07 -6.05
C LYS A 292 -28.31 -1.78 -4.70
N SER A 293 -27.12 -1.91 -4.10
CA SER A 293 -26.96 -2.55 -2.79
C SER A 293 -27.76 -1.81 -1.72
N ASP A 294 -28.29 -2.55 -0.76
CA ASP A 294 -28.89 -1.96 0.45
C ASP A 294 -27.82 -1.33 1.35
N ASP A 295 -26.56 -1.76 1.23
CA ASP A 295 -25.43 -1.21 1.97
C ASP A 295 -24.96 0.14 1.36
N PRO A 296 -24.99 1.25 2.11
CA PRO A 296 -24.46 2.52 1.62
C PRO A 296 -22.97 2.47 1.25
N VAL A 297 -22.16 1.60 1.86
CA VAL A 297 -20.73 1.44 1.59
C VAL A 297 -20.51 0.95 0.15
N ASP A 298 -21.25 -0.07 -0.27
CA ASP A 298 -21.23 -0.58 -1.65
C ASP A 298 -21.70 0.48 -2.66
N ARG A 299 -22.70 1.30 -2.29
CA ARG A 299 -23.19 2.37 -3.17
C ARG A 299 -22.21 3.54 -3.28
N GLU A 300 -21.45 3.84 -2.24
CA GLU A 300 -20.35 4.80 -2.28
C GLU A 300 -19.22 4.30 -3.19
N PHE A 301 -18.83 3.03 -3.04
CA PHE A 301 -17.88 2.36 -3.94
C PHE A 301 -18.38 2.40 -5.40
N ALA A 302 -19.66 2.10 -5.63
CA ALA A 302 -20.27 2.19 -6.94
C ALA A 302 -20.16 3.60 -7.55
N ALA A 303 -20.32 4.66 -6.74
CA ALA A 303 -20.21 6.04 -7.21
C ALA A 303 -18.79 6.33 -7.75
N ASN A 304 -17.75 5.95 -7.00
CA ASN A 304 -16.35 6.10 -7.41
C ASN A 304 -16.06 5.28 -8.69
N ALA A 305 -16.50 4.01 -8.74
CA ALA A 305 -16.34 3.16 -9.91
C ALA A 305 -17.01 3.75 -11.17
N LEU A 306 -18.26 4.23 -11.06
CA LEU A 306 -18.99 4.88 -12.16
C LEU A 306 -18.29 6.17 -12.62
N ALA A 307 -17.79 6.97 -11.68
CA ALA A 307 -17.00 8.15 -11.98
C ALA A 307 -15.72 7.79 -12.74
N GLY A 308 -15.05 6.70 -12.34
CA GLY A 308 -13.87 6.10 -12.97
C GLY A 308 -14.11 5.52 -14.37
N ILE A 309 -15.35 5.13 -14.69
CA ILE A 309 -15.77 4.65 -16.02
C ILE A 309 -16.06 5.84 -16.95
N GLY A 310 -16.77 6.86 -16.46
CA GLY A 310 -16.93 8.15 -17.14
C GLY A 310 -17.65 8.10 -18.50
N THR A 311 -18.34 7.00 -18.83
CA THR A 311 -19.20 6.92 -20.03
C THR A 311 -20.49 7.72 -19.81
N ALA A 312 -21.22 8.03 -20.89
CA ALA A 312 -22.47 8.77 -20.78
C ALA A 312 -23.50 8.06 -19.88
N GLU A 313 -23.58 6.73 -19.98
CA GLU A 313 -24.44 5.91 -19.13
C GLU A 313 -23.98 5.94 -17.67
N ALA A 314 -22.67 5.78 -17.39
CA ALA A 314 -22.15 5.79 -16.03
C ALA A 314 -22.40 7.14 -15.34
N ILE A 315 -22.33 8.23 -16.11
CA ILE A 315 -22.65 9.58 -15.63
C ILE A 315 -24.13 9.72 -15.28
N GLU A 316 -25.05 9.07 -16.00
CA GLU A 316 -26.48 9.07 -15.66
C GLU A 316 -26.76 8.27 -14.38
N ASP A 317 -26.12 7.11 -14.20
CA ASP A 317 -26.22 6.34 -12.95
C ASP A 317 -25.62 7.12 -11.77
N LEU A 318 -24.46 7.76 -11.97
CA LEU A 318 -23.84 8.61 -10.95
C LEU A 318 -24.70 9.83 -10.60
N LYS A 319 -25.42 10.42 -11.57
CA LYS A 319 -26.44 11.46 -11.29
C LYS A 319 -27.57 10.93 -10.43
N THR A 320 -27.97 9.68 -10.62
CA THR A 320 -28.98 9.04 -9.75
C THR A 320 -28.46 8.93 -8.32
N LEU A 321 -27.24 8.42 -8.13
CA LEU A 321 -26.58 8.35 -6.80
C LEU A 321 -26.35 9.73 -6.16
N SER A 322 -26.21 10.80 -6.95
CA SER A 322 -26.12 12.17 -6.40
C SER A 322 -27.37 12.62 -5.62
N SER A 323 -28.46 11.87 -5.74
CA SER A 323 -29.71 12.04 -4.97
C SER A 323 -30.02 10.84 -4.08
N ASP A 324 -29.03 10.03 -3.72
CA ASP A 324 -29.18 8.87 -2.83
C ASP A 324 -29.80 9.29 -1.49
N PRO A 325 -30.67 8.44 -0.89
CA PRO A 325 -31.20 8.69 0.46
C PRO A 325 -30.11 8.73 1.53
N ASP A 326 -28.99 8.03 1.34
CA ASP A 326 -27.82 8.16 2.19
C ASP A 326 -27.04 9.43 1.86
N ARG A 327 -26.75 10.22 2.89
CA ARG A 327 -26.12 11.53 2.74
C ARG A 327 -24.68 11.41 2.24
N ASN A 328 -23.92 10.41 2.67
CA ASN A 328 -22.51 10.26 2.29
C ASN A 328 -22.41 9.86 0.82
N VAL A 329 -23.19 8.85 0.40
CA VAL A 329 -23.30 8.44 -1.00
C VAL A 329 -23.68 9.63 -1.90
N ALA A 330 -24.71 10.39 -1.51
CA ALA A 330 -25.16 11.55 -2.27
C ALA A 330 -24.17 12.73 -2.30
N LEU A 331 -23.24 12.83 -1.35
CA LEU A 331 -22.18 13.83 -1.35
C LEU A 331 -20.98 13.38 -2.17
N GLY A 332 -20.55 12.12 -2.02
CA GLY A 332 -19.48 11.50 -2.82
C GLY A 332 -19.81 11.57 -4.31
N ALA A 333 -20.97 11.05 -4.71
CA ALA A 333 -21.42 11.11 -6.11
C ALA A 333 -21.51 12.54 -6.68
N LYS A 334 -21.82 13.54 -5.85
CA LYS A 334 -21.80 14.96 -6.28
C LYS A 334 -20.38 15.47 -6.50
N ALA A 335 -19.44 15.13 -5.62
CA ALA A 335 -18.03 15.47 -5.77
C ALA A 335 -17.48 14.83 -7.06
N ASP A 336 -17.77 13.55 -7.27
CA ASP A 336 -17.35 12.82 -8.46
C ASP A 336 -17.92 13.40 -9.75
N LEU A 337 -19.20 13.77 -9.77
CA LEU A 337 -19.79 14.45 -10.92
C LEU A 337 -19.11 15.78 -11.24
N ALA A 338 -18.62 16.50 -10.22
CA ALA A 338 -17.87 17.73 -10.44
C ALA A 338 -16.50 17.44 -11.07
N LEU A 339 -15.85 16.36 -10.65
CA LEU A 339 -14.59 15.89 -11.23
C LEU A 339 -14.78 15.46 -12.70
N VAL A 340 -15.82 14.68 -13.01
CA VAL A 340 -16.10 14.21 -14.38
C VAL A 340 -16.48 15.35 -15.34
N LYS A 341 -17.15 16.40 -14.85
CA LYS A 341 -17.56 17.57 -15.67
C LYS A 341 -16.44 18.54 -15.97
N THR A 342 -15.48 18.62 -15.06
CA THR A 342 -14.26 19.34 -15.39
C THR A 342 -13.69 18.58 -16.57
N PRO A 343 -13.38 19.21 -17.72
CA PRO A 343 -12.49 18.60 -18.67
C PRO A 343 -11.14 18.49 -17.96
N VAL A 344 -11.05 17.51 -17.06
CA VAL A 344 -9.81 16.82 -16.77
C VAL A 344 -9.30 16.56 -18.16
N ALA A 345 -8.14 17.12 -18.48
CA ALA A 345 -7.49 16.86 -19.74
C ALA A 345 -7.42 15.34 -19.88
N THR A 346 -8.39 14.68 -20.52
CA THR A 346 -8.45 13.22 -20.76
C THR A 346 -8.14 12.29 -19.57
N TYR A 347 -8.59 12.52 -18.32
CA TYR A 347 -7.88 11.99 -17.12
C TYR A 347 -6.42 12.45 -17.15
N PRO A 348 -5.68 12.60 -16.05
CA PRO A 348 -4.29 12.26 -16.21
C PRO A 348 -4.26 10.76 -16.63
N MET A 349 -4.28 10.47 -17.95
CA MET A 349 -3.08 9.94 -18.55
C MET A 349 -1.96 10.85 -18.05
N ILE A 350 -1.54 10.58 -16.82
CA ILE A 350 -0.15 10.70 -16.45
C ILE A 350 0.38 12.05 -16.93
N GLN A 351 -0.29 13.13 -16.55
CA GLN A 351 0.43 14.39 -16.52
C GLN A 351 1.41 14.17 -15.40
N GLY A 352 2.66 13.89 -15.77
CA GLY A 352 3.77 13.70 -14.85
C GLY A 352 3.61 14.74 -13.77
N GLU A 353 3.25 14.27 -12.58
CA GLU A 353 3.33 15.09 -11.42
C GLU A 353 4.81 15.32 -11.26
N LEU A 354 5.26 16.49 -11.73
CA LEU A 354 6.61 16.90 -11.47
C LEU A 354 6.66 17.05 -9.96
N LEU A 355 7.26 16.07 -9.30
CA LEU A 355 7.64 16.21 -7.92
C LEU A 355 8.52 17.48 -7.90
N THR A 356 8.01 18.58 -7.33
CA THR A 356 8.70 19.86 -7.43
C THR A 356 9.83 19.87 -6.42
N PRO A 357 11.08 20.15 -6.83
CA PRO A 357 12.18 20.24 -5.89
C PRO A 357 11.89 21.38 -4.91
N ASN A 358 11.70 21.04 -3.63
CA ASN A 358 11.81 22.05 -2.59
C ASN A 358 13.29 22.25 -2.31
N VAL A 359 13.90 23.23 -2.98
CA VAL A 359 15.26 23.68 -2.67
C VAL A 359 15.16 24.44 -1.35
N GLY A 360 15.10 23.71 -0.24
CA GLY A 360 15.10 24.30 1.08
C GLY A 360 16.29 25.24 1.17
N ASN A 361 16.03 26.53 1.40
CA ASN A 361 17.05 27.37 2.00
C ASN A 361 17.51 26.63 3.26
N PRO A 362 18.82 26.38 3.46
CA PRO A 362 19.29 25.81 4.72
C PRO A 362 18.71 26.66 5.86
N PRO A 363 18.23 26.04 6.95
CA PRO A 363 17.68 26.79 8.07
C PRO A 363 18.71 27.85 8.48
N ALA A 364 18.25 29.10 8.60
CA ALA A 364 19.08 30.19 9.09
C ALA A 364 19.67 29.76 10.43
N LYS A 365 21.01 29.77 10.52
CA LYS A 365 21.80 29.35 11.67
C LYS A 365 21.38 30.01 12.98
#